data_AF-A0A849J3A9-F1
#
_entry.id   AF-A0A849J3A9-F1
#
_cell.length_a   1.000
_cell.length_b   1.000
_cell.length_c   1.000
_cell.angle_alpha   90.00
_cell.angle_beta   90.00
_cell.angle_gamma   90.00
#
_symmetry.space_group_name_H-M   'P 1'
#
loop_
_entity.id
_entity.type
_entity.pdbx_description
1 polymer ?
#
loop_
_entity_poly.entity_id
_entity_poly.type
_entity_poly.pdbx_seq_one_letter_code
_entity_poly.pdbx_strand_id
1 'polypeptide(L)'
;MSGRVENIESDGAVIPVALGNKPTEAQRVLSAIEAHHAEMAQRLSALANSMAKGASPEAHSQLANDFSSYLSSDVLPHAQAEETSVYLRAQKVGLADVVETMLFEHRYLRAKIDEFETLSGSEQAAVSLVISEVFSIHAQKENLFILPQVLSSVADEEVAEVLSEIQREFAKSKSAPVTSTIDLRPLPPRARHDVVFSKIQSLKSGDAITVINDHNPKPLFYQIDALWPNGYSCAIAQVDDRTFTMEISKLG
;
A
#
# COMPACT_ATOMS: atom_id res chain seq x y z
N MET A 1 -76.19 26.63 -33.79
CA MET A 1 -75.54 26.33 -32.49
C MET A 1 -74.05 26.30 -32.72
N SER A 2 -73.38 27.44 -32.52
CA SER A 2 -71.94 27.62 -32.72
C SER A 2 -71.30 27.68 -31.33
N GLY A 3 -70.52 26.66 -30.98
CA GLY A 3 -69.85 26.51 -29.69
C GLY A 3 -68.54 27.29 -29.67
N ARG A 4 -68.42 28.17 -28.67
CA ARG A 4 -67.26 29.01 -28.36
C ARG A 4 -66.10 28.14 -27.89
N VAL A 5 -64.93 28.30 -28.51
CA VAL A 5 -63.68 27.69 -28.06
C VAL A 5 -63.10 28.60 -26.96
N GLU A 6 -62.99 28.10 -25.74
CA GLU A 6 -62.27 28.79 -24.67
C GLU A 6 -60.79 28.36 -24.73
N ASN A 7 -59.92 29.33 -24.96
CA ASN A 7 -58.48 29.17 -24.82
C ASN A 7 -58.15 29.01 -23.34
N ILE A 8 -57.69 27.82 -22.95
CA ILE A 8 -57.03 27.60 -21.67
C ILE A 8 -55.56 27.97 -21.89
N GLU A 9 -55.18 29.15 -21.41
CA GLU A 9 -53.76 29.50 -21.23
C GLU A 9 -53.16 28.49 -20.25
N SER A 10 -52.22 27.66 -20.72
CA SER A 10 -51.44 26.81 -19.84
C SER A 10 -50.52 27.71 -19.02
N ASP A 11 -50.88 27.94 -17.77
CA ASP A 11 -50.00 28.56 -16.80
C ASP A 11 -48.76 27.67 -16.65
N GLY A 12 -47.69 28.09 -17.31
CA GLY A 12 -46.41 27.40 -17.33
C GLY A 12 -45.78 27.50 -15.97
N ALA A 13 -46.20 26.62 -15.05
CA ALA A 13 -45.48 26.35 -13.83
C ALA A 13 -44.12 25.75 -14.22
N VAL A 14 -43.14 26.64 -14.37
CA VAL A 14 -41.73 26.29 -14.42
C VAL A 14 -41.43 25.60 -13.10
N ILE A 15 -41.42 24.27 -13.09
CA ILE A 15 -40.84 23.53 -11.96
C ILE A 15 -39.37 23.93 -11.92
N PRO A 16 -38.91 24.58 -10.84
CA PRO A 16 -37.50 24.94 -10.76
C PRO A 16 -36.71 23.63 -10.67
N VAL A 17 -35.98 23.31 -11.74
CA VAL A 17 -34.90 22.33 -11.68
C VAL A 17 -33.89 22.91 -10.70
N ALA A 18 -33.83 22.34 -9.50
CA ALA A 18 -32.88 22.74 -8.48
C ALA A 18 -31.46 22.61 -9.04
N LEU A 19 -30.84 23.75 -9.35
CA LEU A 19 -29.43 23.86 -9.70
C LEU A 19 -28.61 23.37 -8.49
N GLY A 20 -27.99 22.21 -8.66
CA GLY A 20 -26.88 21.64 -7.90
C GLY A 20 -26.71 22.11 -6.46
N ASN A 21 -27.26 21.34 -5.52
CA ASN A 21 -26.86 21.48 -4.12
C ASN A 21 -25.34 21.29 -4.00
N LYS A 22 -24.69 22.11 -3.16
CA LYS A 22 -23.28 21.90 -2.81
C LYS A 22 -23.09 20.47 -2.29
N PRO A 23 -21.97 19.80 -2.62
CA PRO A 23 -21.72 18.45 -2.14
C PRO A 23 -21.67 18.44 -0.61
N THR A 24 -22.24 17.40 0.01
CA THR A 24 -22.12 17.14 1.45
C THR A 24 -20.66 16.90 1.83
N GLU A 25 -20.34 16.94 3.13
CA GLU A 25 -18.97 16.62 3.57
C GLU A 25 -18.62 15.17 3.23
N ALA A 26 -19.55 14.23 3.40
CA ALA A 26 -19.37 12.83 3.00
C ALA A 26 -19.05 12.69 1.51
N GLN A 27 -19.73 13.45 0.64
CA GLN A 27 -19.45 13.45 -0.80
C GLN A 27 -18.07 14.04 -1.10
N ARG A 28 -17.66 15.11 -0.41
CA ARG A 28 -16.33 15.70 -0.58
C ARG A 28 -15.22 14.73 -0.16
N VAL A 29 -15.36 14.09 0.99
CA VAL A 29 -14.38 13.12 1.50
C VAL A 29 -14.33 11.89 0.61
N LEU A 30 -15.47 11.34 0.18
CA LEU A 30 -15.51 10.22 -0.75
C LEU A 30 -14.76 10.56 -2.05
N SER A 31 -15.07 11.69 -2.68
CA SER A 31 -14.39 12.11 -3.92
C SER A 31 -12.88 12.35 -3.73
N ALA A 32 -12.44 12.79 -2.55
CA ALA A 32 -11.02 12.94 -2.26
C ALA A 32 -10.31 11.58 -2.17
N ILE A 33 -10.93 10.60 -1.52
CA ILE A 33 -10.39 9.24 -1.42
C ILE A 33 -10.40 8.55 -2.79
N GLU A 34 -11.49 8.67 -3.55
CA GLU A 34 -11.60 8.15 -4.91
C GLU A 34 -10.49 8.70 -5.84
N ALA A 35 -10.23 10.01 -5.76
CA ALA A 35 -9.17 10.65 -6.54
C ALA A 35 -7.78 10.12 -6.14
N HIS A 36 -7.54 9.90 -4.84
CA HIS A 36 -6.30 9.32 -4.35
C HIS A 36 -6.10 7.87 -4.86
N HIS A 37 -7.14 7.03 -4.77
CA HIS A 37 -7.10 5.67 -5.32
C HIS A 37 -6.82 5.64 -6.83
N ALA A 38 -7.46 6.55 -7.58
CA ALA A 38 -7.24 6.66 -9.01
C ALA A 38 -5.79 7.06 -9.34
N GLU A 39 -5.21 8.01 -8.61
CA GLU A 39 -3.81 8.40 -8.75
C GLU A 39 -2.88 7.21 -8.47
N MET A 40 -3.13 6.47 -7.39
CA MET A 40 -2.30 5.33 -7.01
C MET A 40 -2.35 4.21 -8.05
N ALA A 41 -3.56 3.83 -8.49
CA ALA A 41 -3.75 2.80 -9.50
C ALA A 41 -3.11 3.19 -10.84
N GLN A 42 -3.24 4.46 -11.25
CA GLN A 42 -2.62 4.98 -12.46
C GLN A 42 -1.09 4.90 -12.38
N ARG A 43 -0.51 5.30 -11.25
CA ARG A 43 0.95 5.24 -11.05
C ARG A 43 1.47 3.80 -11.06
N LEU A 44 0.81 2.90 -10.35
CA LEU A 44 1.19 1.48 -10.31
C LEU A 44 1.14 0.84 -11.70
N SER A 45 0.05 1.11 -12.44
CA SER A 45 -0.12 0.65 -13.83
C SER A 45 0.95 1.23 -14.77
N ALA A 46 1.31 2.51 -14.63
CA ALA A 46 2.34 3.13 -15.44
C ALA A 46 3.73 2.50 -15.23
N LEU A 47 4.08 2.17 -13.98
CA LEU A 47 5.34 1.49 -13.64
C LEU A 47 5.35 0.06 -14.21
N ALA A 48 4.29 -0.72 -14.00
CA ALA A 48 4.16 -2.08 -14.54
C ALA A 48 4.24 -2.11 -16.08
N ASN A 49 3.51 -1.22 -16.75
CA ASN A 49 3.53 -1.11 -18.21
C ASN A 49 4.90 -0.68 -18.76
N SER A 50 5.63 0.17 -18.04
CA SER A 50 6.99 0.55 -18.43
C SER A 50 7.93 -0.65 -18.39
N MET A 51 7.80 -1.49 -17.37
CA MET A 51 8.56 -2.74 -17.24
C MET A 51 8.21 -3.75 -18.34
N ALA A 52 6.92 -3.92 -18.65
CA ALA A 52 6.44 -4.87 -19.65
C ALA A 52 6.83 -4.52 -21.11
N LYS A 53 7.09 -3.25 -21.42
CA LYS A 53 7.43 -2.79 -22.79
C LYS A 53 8.80 -3.26 -23.30
N GLY A 54 9.57 -3.98 -22.49
CA GLY A 54 10.85 -4.58 -22.89
C GLY A 54 11.96 -3.55 -22.95
N ALA A 55 12.68 -3.40 -21.83
CA ALA A 55 13.86 -2.56 -21.72
C ALA A 55 15.15 -3.43 -21.75
N SER A 56 16.33 -2.81 -21.85
CA SER A 56 17.58 -3.54 -21.60
C SER A 56 17.59 -4.14 -20.19
N PRO A 57 18.42 -5.15 -19.88
CA PRO A 57 18.48 -5.72 -18.53
C PRO A 57 18.70 -4.68 -17.42
N GLU A 58 19.53 -3.67 -17.66
CA GLU A 58 19.80 -2.57 -16.72
C GLU A 58 18.56 -1.69 -16.52
N ALA A 59 17.89 -1.32 -17.62
CA ALA A 59 16.68 -0.52 -17.56
C ALA A 59 15.51 -1.30 -16.92
N HIS A 60 15.41 -2.61 -17.15
CA HIS A 60 14.47 -3.49 -16.46
C HIS A 60 14.72 -3.49 -14.96
N SER A 61 15.98 -3.65 -14.54
CA SER A 61 16.34 -3.65 -13.12
C SER A 61 15.98 -2.33 -12.43
N GLN A 62 16.19 -1.20 -13.10
CA GLN A 62 15.77 0.10 -12.56
C GLN A 62 14.25 0.21 -12.44
N LEU A 63 13.50 -0.21 -13.46
CA LEU A 63 12.04 -0.20 -13.45
C LEU A 63 11.46 -1.13 -12.36
N ALA A 64 12.09 -2.28 -12.12
CA ALA A 64 11.74 -3.18 -11.03
C ALA A 64 11.94 -2.50 -9.67
N ASN A 65 13.09 -1.85 -9.46
CA ASN A 65 13.36 -1.09 -8.23
C ASN A 65 12.36 0.05 -8.01
N ASP A 66 11.98 0.77 -9.07
CA ASP A 66 10.99 1.85 -8.98
C ASP A 66 9.61 1.30 -8.59
N PHE A 67 9.23 0.14 -9.15
CA PHE A 67 7.99 -0.57 -8.81
C PHE A 67 8.00 -1.05 -7.34
N SER A 68 9.05 -1.76 -6.90
CA SER A 68 9.23 -2.19 -5.50
C SER A 68 9.21 -1.01 -4.53
N SER A 69 9.88 0.09 -4.88
CA SER A 69 9.89 1.30 -4.06
C SER A 69 8.46 1.82 -3.87
N TYR A 70 7.68 1.93 -4.95
CA TYR A 70 6.30 2.40 -4.88
C TYR A 70 5.37 1.45 -4.10
N LEU A 71 5.55 0.13 -4.24
CA LEU A 71 4.83 -0.86 -3.44
C LEU A 71 5.10 -0.65 -1.94
N SER A 72 6.38 -0.47 -1.57
CA SER A 72 6.80 -0.31 -0.18
C SER A 72 6.42 1.04 0.44
N SER A 73 6.44 2.13 -0.33
CA SER A 73 6.24 3.49 0.21
C SER A 73 4.80 3.97 0.16
N ASP A 74 3.96 3.35 -0.67
CA ASP A 74 2.61 3.84 -0.93
C ASP A 74 1.57 2.71 -0.88
N VAL A 75 1.70 1.65 -1.67
CA VAL A 75 0.65 0.59 -1.75
C VAL A 75 0.50 -0.19 -0.44
N LEU A 76 1.59 -0.74 0.11
CA LEU A 76 1.52 -1.53 1.35
C LEU A 76 1.11 -0.68 2.57
N PRO A 77 1.67 0.54 2.77
CA PRO A 77 1.20 1.41 3.85
C PRO A 77 -0.26 1.82 3.74
N HIS A 78 -0.78 1.99 2.51
CA HIS A 78 -2.18 2.31 2.27
C HIS A 78 -3.10 1.15 2.66
N ALA A 79 -2.82 -0.06 2.17
CA ALA A 79 -3.56 -1.27 2.53
C ALA A 79 -3.56 -1.51 4.05
N GLN A 80 -2.42 -1.27 4.73
CA GLN A 80 -2.34 -1.37 6.19
C GLN A 80 -3.17 -0.29 6.90
N ALA A 81 -3.17 0.94 6.39
CA ALA A 81 -3.98 2.02 6.95
C ALA A 81 -5.47 1.70 6.87
N GLU A 82 -5.96 1.16 5.75
CA GLU A 82 -7.35 0.72 5.61
C GLU A 82 -7.71 -0.36 6.66
N GLU A 83 -6.85 -1.37 6.81
CA GLU A 83 -7.04 -2.47 7.78
C GLU A 83 -7.19 -1.94 9.21
N THR A 84 -6.40 -0.94 9.61
CA THR A 84 -6.40 -0.38 10.96
C THR A 84 -7.36 0.79 11.16
N SER A 85 -8.07 1.23 10.12
CA SER A 85 -9.02 2.36 10.19
C SER A 85 -10.38 2.05 9.60
N VAL A 86 -10.52 2.13 8.26
CA VAL A 86 -11.78 1.99 7.52
C VAL A 86 -12.41 0.63 7.75
N TYR A 87 -11.64 -0.46 7.71
CA TYR A 87 -12.19 -1.80 7.86
C TYR A 87 -12.72 -2.06 9.27
N LEU A 88 -12.13 -1.44 10.30
CA LEU A 88 -12.67 -1.50 11.67
C LEU A 88 -14.02 -0.78 11.78
N ARG A 89 -14.25 0.28 11.00
CA ARG A 89 -15.54 0.97 10.92
C ARG A 89 -16.54 0.18 10.10
N ALA A 90 -16.12 -0.34 8.96
CA ALA A 90 -16.93 -1.16 8.07
C ALA A 90 -17.52 -2.39 8.80
N GLN A 91 -16.73 -3.05 9.65
CA GLN A 91 -17.22 -4.16 10.49
C GLN A 91 -18.34 -3.74 11.45
N LYS A 92 -18.23 -2.54 12.05
CA LYS A 92 -19.26 -2.01 12.98
C LYS A 92 -20.58 -1.67 12.31
N VAL A 93 -20.57 -1.43 11.00
CA VAL A 93 -21.76 -1.10 10.20
C VAL A 93 -22.31 -2.31 9.42
N GLY A 94 -21.88 -3.52 9.78
CA GLY A 94 -22.41 -4.77 9.23
C GLY A 94 -21.77 -5.23 7.92
N LEU A 95 -20.59 -4.72 7.55
CA LEU A 95 -19.87 -5.12 6.33
C LEU A 95 -18.78 -6.17 6.58
N ALA A 96 -18.90 -7.00 7.63
CA ALA A 96 -17.87 -7.96 8.01
C ALA A 96 -17.47 -8.92 6.87
N ASP A 97 -18.44 -9.46 6.12
CA ASP A 97 -18.16 -10.39 5.00
C ASP A 97 -17.48 -9.69 3.82
N VAL A 98 -17.82 -8.42 3.58
CA VAL A 98 -17.16 -7.60 2.54
C VAL A 98 -15.72 -7.33 2.94
N VAL A 99 -15.48 -6.95 4.21
CA VAL A 99 -14.14 -6.73 4.76
C VAL A 99 -13.29 -7.99 4.67
N GLU A 100 -13.82 -9.18 5.00
CA GLU A 100 -13.04 -10.43 4.87
C GLU A 100 -12.63 -10.69 3.42
N THR A 101 -13.49 -10.34 2.45
CA THR A 101 -13.16 -10.43 1.03
C THR A 101 -12.03 -9.47 0.64
N MET A 102 -12.02 -8.24 1.18
CA MET A 102 -10.94 -7.28 0.95
C MET A 102 -9.62 -7.72 1.61
N LEU A 103 -9.68 -8.25 2.84
CA LEU A 103 -8.51 -8.80 3.53
C LEU A 103 -7.91 -10.00 2.78
N PHE A 104 -8.74 -10.84 2.16
CA PHE A 104 -8.28 -11.89 1.27
C PHE A 104 -7.50 -11.33 0.08
N GLU A 105 -8.00 -10.27 -0.56
CA GLU A 105 -7.31 -9.59 -1.67
C GLU A 105 -5.99 -8.95 -1.22
N HIS A 106 -5.93 -8.35 -0.02
CA HIS A 106 -4.67 -7.86 0.54
C HIS A 106 -3.65 -8.98 0.73
N ARG A 107 -4.06 -10.15 1.25
CA ARG A 107 -3.18 -11.32 1.38
C ARG A 107 -2.69 -11.80 0.02
N TYR A 108 -3.56 -11.80 -1.00
CA TYR A 108 -3.18 -12.16 -2.37
C TYR A 108 -2.19 -11.15 -2.98
N LEU A 109 -2.43 -9.84 -2.81
CA LEU A 109 -1.51 -8.79 -3.25
C LEU A 109 -0.14 -8.94 -2.59
N ARG A 110 -0.09 -9.13 -1.27
CA ARG A 110 1.17 -9.38 -0.54
C ARG A 110 1.91 -10.62 -1.08
N ALA A 111 1.21 -11.73 -1.30
CA ALA A 111 1.82 -12.93 -1.88
C ALA A 111 2.36 -12.70 -3.30
N LYS A 112 1.69 -11.89 -4.13
CA LYS A 112 2.19 -11.54 -5.46
C LYS A 112 3.36 -10.56 -5.42
N ILE A 113 3.40 -9.67 -4.44
CA ILE A 113 4.56 -8.80 -4.19
C ILE A 113 5.77 -9.66 -3.78
N ASP A 114 5.60 -10.63 -2.87
CA ASP A 114 6.66 -11.55 -2.49
C ASP A 114 7.16 -12.36 -3.71
N GLU A 115 6.25 -12.84 -4.56
CA GLU A 115 6.60 -13.53 -5.81
C GLU A 115 7.39 -12.60 -6.76
N PHE A 116 6.94 -11.35 -6.94
CA PHE A 116 7.59 -10.35 -7.78
C PHE A 116 9.06 -10.12 -7.39
N GLU A 117 9.36 -10.07 -6.09
CA GLU A 117 10.73 -9.87 -5.56
C GLU A 117 11.67 -11.05 -5.83
N THR A 118 11.12 -12.24 -6.14
CA THR A 118 11.93 -13.44 -6.45
C THR A 118 12.19 -13.63 -7.95
N LEU A 119 11.46 -12.92 -8.80
CA LEU A 119 11.49 -13.06 -10.25
C LEU A 119 12.42 -12.04 -10.90
N SER A 120 12.69 -12.23 -12.18
CA SER A 120 13.40 -11.25 -13.02
C SER A 120 12.86 -11.26 -14.45
N GLY A 121 13.22 -10.23 -15.23
CA GLY A 121 12.87 -10.16 -16.66
C GLY A 121 11.37 -10.22 -16.93
N SER A 122 10.97 -10.99 -17.96
CA SER A 122 9.58 -11.02 -18.43
C SER A 122 8.59 -11.59 -17.41
N GLU A 123 9.01 -12.54 -16.57
CA GLU A 123 8.15 -13.12 -15.52
C GLU A 123 7.84 -12.08 -14.44
N GLN A 124 8.86 -11.32 -14.01
CA GLN A 124 8.69 -10.21 -13.07
C GLN A 124 7.78 -9.12 -13.64
N ALA A 125 7.93 -8.80 -14.94
CA ALA A 125 7.05 -7.86 -15.62
C ALA A 125 5.59 -8.36 -15.72
N ALA A 126 5.38 -9.67 -15.89
CA ALA A 126 4.03 -10.23 -15.91
C ALA A 126 3.36 -10.14 -14.52
N VAL A 127 4.10 -10.43 -13.45
CA VAL A 127 3.57 -10.33 -12.08
C VAL A 127 3.26 -8.88 -11.70
N SER A 128 4.07 -7.89 -12.12
CA SER A 128 3.76 -6.47 -11.85
C SER A 128 2.44 -6.01 -12.48
N LEU A 129 2.12 -6.49 -13.69
CA LEU A 129 0.83 -6.24 -14.33
C LEU A 129 -0.33 -6.85 -13.51
N VAL A 130 -0.18 -8.09 -13.02
CA VAL A 130 -1.19 -8.74 -12.16
C VAL A 130 -1.41 -7.94 -10.87
N ILE A 131 -0.33 -7.52 -10.20
CA ILE A 131 -0.43 -6.69 -8.99
C ILE A 131 -1.19 -5.40 -9.29
N SER A 132 -0.85 -4.73 -10.41
CA SER A 132 -1.48 -3.46 -10.77
C SER A 132 -2.99 -3.58 -11.04
N GLU A 133 -3.42 -4.66 -11.70
CA GLU A 133 -4.83 -4.88 -12.02
C GLU A 133 -5.65 -5.26 -10.78
N VAL A 134 -5.09 -6.13 -9.93
CA VAL A 134 -5.76 -6.51 -8.68
C VAL A 134 -5.91 -5.31 -7.76
N PHE A 135 -4.89 -4.46 -7.62
CA PHE A 135 -4.98 -3.24 -6.83
C PHE A 135 -6.05 -2.27 -7.39
N SER A 136 -6.12 -2.11 -8.71
CA SER A 136 -7.14 -1.28 -9.37
C SER A 136 -8.56 -1.74 -9.07
N ILE A 137 -8.83 -3.05 -9.21
CA ILE A 137 -10.14 -3.64 -8.91
C ILE A 137 -10.46 -3.53 -7.41
N HIS A 138 -9.47 -3.78 -6.56
CA HIS A 138 -9.58 -3.67 -5.12
C HIS A 138 -10.01 -2.26 -4.69
N ALA A 139 -9.29 -1.23 -5.14
CA ALA A 139 -9.59 0.16 -4.78
C ALA A 139 -10.98 0.61 -5.28
N GLN A 140 -11.40 0.13 -6.46
CA GLN A 140 -12.76 0.37 -6.98
C GLN A 140 -13.84 -0.28 -6.10
N LYS A 141 -13.60 -1.50 -5.61
CA LYS A 141 -14.55 -2.16 -4.70
C LYS A 141 -14.69 -1.39 -3.39
N GLU A 142 -13.60 -0.86 -2.86
CA GLU A 142 -13.66 -0.04 -1.64
C GLU A 142 -14.50 1.23 -1.86
N ASN A 143 -14.26 1.93 -2.97
CA ASN A 143 -15.02 3.12 -3.39
C ASN A 143 -16.53 2.84 -3.53
N LEU A 144 -16.89 1.66 -4.03
CA LEU A 144 -18.29 1.33 -4.32
C LEU A 144 -19.04 0.76 -3.11
N PHE A 145 -18.38 -0.08 -2.30
CA PHE A 145 -19.09 -0.93 -1.34
C PHE A 145 -18.76 -0.62 0.12
N ILE A 146 -17.62 -0.01 0.42
CA ILE A 146 -17.17 0.23 1.79
C ILE A 146 -17.30 1.71 2.15
N LEU A 147 -16.62 2.59 1.42
CA LEU A 147 -16.53 4.01 1.78
C LEU A 147 -17.90 4.71 1.87
N PRO A 148 -18.86 4.52 0.94
CA PRO A 148 -20.16 5.18 1.05
C PRO A 148 -20.93 4.77 2.32
N GLN A 149 -20.80 3.50 2.73
CA GLN A 149 -21.47 2.96 3.90
C GLN A 149 -20.81 3.41 5.20
N VAL A 150 -19.47 3.47 5.24
CA VAL A 150 -18.74 4.02 6.38
C VAL A 150 -19.05 5.50 6.55
N LEU A 151 -18.99 6.29 5.48
CA LEU A 151 -19.21 7.74 5.54
C LEU A 151 -20.67 8.11 5.84
N SER A 152 -21.65 7.30 5.41
CA SER A 152 -23.07 7.52 5.76
C SER A 152 -23.44 7.07 7.17
N SER A 153 -22.56 6.34 7.86
CA SER A 153 -22.79 5.82 9.22
C SER A 153 -22.34 6.75 10.34
N VAL A 154 -21.57 7.80 10.02
CA VAL A 154 -21.03 8.77 10.98
C VAL A 154 -21.78 10.10 10.88
N ALA A 155 -21.72 10.92 11.93
CA ALA A 155 -22.31 12.26 11.89
C ALA A 155 -21.54 13.16 10.91
N ASP A 156 -22.20 14.17 10.34
CA ASP A 156 -21.59 15.08 9.34
C ASP A 156 -20.32 15.76 9.89
N GLU A 157 -20.31 16.10 11.19
CA GLU A 157 -19.16 16.66 11.90
C GLU A 157 -18.00 15.67 12.12
N GLU A 158 -18.25 14.36 12.03
CA GLU A 158 -17.27 13.28 12.23
C GLU A 158 -16.68 12.75 10.92
N VAL A 159 -17.30 13.06 9.77
CA VAL A 159 -16.85 12.62 8.44
C VAL A 159 -15.38 12.96 8.18
N ALA A 160 -14.96 14.19 8.52
CA ALA A 160 -13.58 14.64 8.33
C ALA A 160 -12.57 13.87 9.21
N GLU A 161 -13.03 13.33 10.34
CA GLU A 161 -12.18 12.54 11.23
C GLU A 161 -11.87 11.16 10.63
N VAL A 162 -12.77 10.59 9.82
CA VAL A 162 -12.51 9.35 9.08
C VAL A 162 -11.31 9.53 8.15
N LEU A 163 -11.29 10.61 7.36
CA LEU A 163 -10.16 10.92 6.47
C LEU A 163 -8.87 11.18 7.25
N SER A 164 -8.98 11.93 8.36
CA SER A 164 -7.83 12.25 9.21
C SER A 164 -7.22 11.00 9.83
N GLU A 165 -8.03 10.02 10.21
CA GLU A 165 -7.56 8.73 10.73
C GLU A 165 -6.84 7.91 9.67
N ILE A 166 -7.39 7.81 8.45
CA ILE A 166 -6.73 7.13 7.32
C ILE A 166 -5.34 7.74 7.08
N GLN A 167 -5.26 9.07 7.02
CA GLN A 167 -4.00 9.78 6.79
C GLN A 167 -2.98 9.55 7.91
N ARG A 168 -3.42 9.52 9.17
CA ARG A 168 -2.54 9.23 10.32
C ARG A 168 -2.04 7.79 10.28
N GLU A 169 -2.91 6.82 10.02
CA GLU A 169 -2.50 5.42 9.94
C GLU A 169 -1.61 5.16 8.72
N PHE A 170 -1.83 5.85 7.59
CA PHE A 170 -0.93 5.82 6.44
C PHE A 170 0.45 6.40 6.78
N ALA A 171 0.50 7.58 7.40
CA ALA A 171 1.77 8.20 7.81
C ALA A 171 2.54 7.33 8.82
N LYS A 172 1.82 6.70 9.76
CA LYS A 172 2.37 5.74 10.71
C LYS A 172 2.88 4.49 10.02
N SER A 173 2.11 3.91 9.10
CA SER A 173 2.51 2.71 8.37
C SER A 173 3.70 2.96 7.45
N LYS A 174 3.80 4.16 6.85
CA LYS A 174 4.89 4.57 5.98
C LYS A 174 6.18 4.86 6.76
N SER A 175 6.07 5.29 8.00
CA SER A 175 7.21 5.57 8.90
C SER A 175 7.58 4.41 9.81
N ALA A 176 6.75 3.36 9.88
CA ALA A 176 7.11 2.14 10.55
C ALA A 176 8.32 1.52 9.84
N PRO A 177 9.42 1.21 10.56
CA PRO A 177 10.58 0.61 9.93
C PRO A 177 10.16 -0.70 9.26
N VAL A 178 10.39 -0.81 7.95
CA VAL A 178 10.15 -2.03 7.18
C VAL A 178 11.12 -3.08 7.69
N THR A 179 10.72 -3.83 8.71
CA THR A 179 11.59 -4.81 9.35
C THR A 179 11.61 -6.07 8.51
N SER A 180 12.33 -6.01 7.37
CA SER A 180 12.51 -7.21 6.55
C SER A 180 13.40 -8.19 7.31
N THR A 181 12.88 -9.40 7.51
CA THR A 181 13.62 -10.46 8.23
C THR A 181 14.30 -11.39 7.23
N ILE A 182 15.58 -11.66 7.45
CA ILE A 182 16.39 -12.58 6.63
C ILE A 182 16.86 -13.71 7.52
N ASP A 183 16.46 -14.95 7.19
CA ASP A 183 16.98 -16.13 7.86
C ASP A 183 18.21 -16.67 7.13
N LEU A 184 19.39 -16.60 7.77
CA LEU A 184 20.66 -17.06 7.22
C LEU A 184 20.92 -18.55 7.45
N ARG A 185 20.19 -19.18 8.37
CA ARG A 185 20.38 -20.60 8.73
C ARG A 185 20.30 -21.55 7.53
N PRO A 186 19.37 -21.39 6.56
CA PRO A 186 19.33 -22.25 5.37
C PRO A 186 20.41 -21.92 4.33
N LEU A 187 21.10 -20.78 4.45
CA LEU A 187 22.08 -20.35 3.46
C LEU A 187 23.46 -20.95 3.74
N PRO A 188 24.23 -21.33 2.69
CA PRO A 188 25.60 -21.79 2.86
C PRO A 188 26.48 -20.66 3.42
N PRO A 189 27.45 -20.96 4.32
CA PRO A 189 28.23 -19.93 5.02
C PRO A 189 28.87 -18.87 4.12
N ARG A 190 29.31 -19.27 2.92
CA ARG A 190 29.97 -18.38 1.95
C ARG A 190 29.03 -17.34 1.34
N ALA A 191 27.71 -17.60 1.28
CA ALA A 191 26.74 -16.70 0.66
C ALA A 191 26.08 -15.73 1.66
N ARG A 192 26.18 -15.99 2.97
CA ARG A 192 25.46 -15.25 4.00
C ARG A 192 25.82 -13.76 4.03
N HIS A 193 27.11 -13.43 3.94
CA HIS A 193 27.57 -12.05 4.02
C HIS A 193 27.19 -11.24 2.78
N ASP A 194 27.35 -11.82 1.59
CA ASP A 194 26.97 -11.16 0.33
C ASP A 194 25.48 -10.78 0.32
N VAL A 195 24.62 -11.69 0.81
CA VAL A 195 23.19 -11.43 0.96
C VAL A 195 22.91 -10.31 1.96
N VAL A 196 23.53 -10.34 3.16
CA VAL A 196 23.32 -9.28 4.16
C VAL A 196 23.82 -7.93 3.65
N PHE A 197 25.00 -7.87 3.05
CA PHE A 197 25.62 -6.63 2.59
C PHE A 197 24.83 -5.97 1.47
N SER A 198 24.40 -6.77 0.48
CA SER A 198 23.52 -6.28 -0.58
C SER A 198 22.25 -5.66 0.01
N LYS A 199 21.66 -6.31 1.01
CA LYS A 199 20.37 -5.90 1.60
C LYS A 199 20.48 -4.67 2.50
N ILE A 200 21.55 -4.54 3.30
CA ILE A 200 21.74 -3.33 4.13
C ILE A 200 22.12 -2.11 3.29
N GLN A 201 22.83 -2.30 2.17
CA GLN A 201 23.17 -1.20 1.28
C GLN A 201 21.94 -0.60 0.58
N SER A 202 20.96 -1.44 0.24
CA SER A 202 19.69 -1.00 -0.36
C SER A 202 18.73 -0.30 0.60
N LEU A 203 19.01 -0.31 1.91
CA LEU A 203 18.18 0.39 2.90
C LEU A 203 18.20 1.91 2.66
N LYS A 204 17.06 2.56 2.89
CA LYS A 204 17.00 4.02 3.02
C LYS A 204 17.45 4.39 4.44
N SER A 205 17.92 5.63 4.62
CA SER A 205 18.29 6.11 5.97
C SER A 205 17.08 6.03 6.90
N GLY A 206 17.27 5.41 8.06
CA GLY A 206 16.20 5.12 9.03
C GLY A 206 15.55 3.74 8.90
N ASP A 207 15.73 3.03 7.77
CA ASP A 207 15.22 1.66 7.63
C ASP A 207 16.08 0.66 8.40
N ALA A 208 15.50 -0.50 8.72
CA ALA A 208 16.19 -1.59 9.41
C ALA A 208 15.86 -2.96 8.83
N ILE A 209 16.80 -3.91 8.93
CA ILE A 209 16.54 -5.33 8.70
C ILE A 209 16.80 -6.14 9.95
N THR A 210 16.14 -7.29 10.09
CA THR A 210 16.49 -8.28 11.12
C THR A 210 17.11 -9.51 10.47
N VAL A 211 18.28 -9.92 10.94
CA VAL A 211 18.99 -11.11 10.49
C VAL A 211 18.85 -12.22 11.54
N ILE A 212 18.41 -13.42 11.15
CA ILE A 212 18.39 -14.61 12.01
C ILE A 212 19.60 -15.48 11.65
N ASN A 213 20.40 -15.87 12.65
CA ASN A 213 21.62 -16.64 12.45
C ASN A 213 21.69 -17.83 13.43
N ASP A 214 22.35 -18.92 13.02
CA ASP A 214 22.54 -20.15 13.81
C ASP A 214 23.71 -20.06 14.82
N HIS A 215 24.41 -18.93 14.82
CA HIS A 215 25.51 -18.62 15.73
C HIS A 215 25.58 -17.12 16.00
N ASN A 216 26.39 -16.74 16.99
CA ASN A 216 26.53 -15.35 17.40
C ASN A 216 27.02 -14.47 16.22
N PRO A 217 26.25 -13.45 15.79
CA PRO A 217 26.57 -12.65 14.61
C PRO A 217 27.58 -11.52 14.87
N LYS A 218 28.25 -11.49 16.04
CA LYS A 218 29.32 -10.53 16.35
C LYS A 218 30.37 -10.38 15.24
N PRO A 219 30.87 -11.45 14.58
CA PRO A 219 31.81 -11.30 13.48
C PRO A 219 31.25 -10.49 12.31
N LEU A 220 29.96 -10.69 11.97
CA LEU A 220 29.27 -9.95 10.92
C LEU A 220 29.10 -8.47 11.31
N PHE A 221 28.74 -8.20 12.57
CA PHE A 221 28.71 -6.83 13.10
C PHE A 221 30.07 -6.11 12.92
N TYR A 222 31.17 -6.74 13.33
CA TYR A 222 32.50 -6.13 13.19
C TYR A 222 32.88 -5.88 11.73
N GLN A 223 32.44 -6.73 10.80
CA GLN A 223 32.65 -6.51 9.37
C GLN A 223 31.84 -5.32 8.84
N ILE A 224 30.58 -5.17 9.26
CA ILE A 224 29.74 -4.03 8.89
C ILE A 224 30.37 -2.73 9.41
N ASP A 225 30.78 -2.69 10.67
CA ASP A 225 31.39 -1.50 11.29
C ASP A 225 32.73 -1.12 10.63
N ALA A 226 33.54 -2.12 10.25
CA ALA A 226 34.80 -1.88 9.54
C ALA A 226 34.60 -1.35 8.11
N LEU A 227 33.57 -1.84 7.40
CA LEU A 227 33.27 -1.42 6.02
C LEU A 227 32.53 -0.08 5.95
N TRP A 228 31.63 0.17 6.90
CA TRP A 228 30.82 1.38 6.98
C TRP A 228 30.80 1.96 8.41
N PRO A 229 31.92 2.57 8.85
CA PRO A 229 32.00 3.17 10.17
C PRO A 229 30.90 4.21 10.38
N ASN A 230 30.13 4.08 11.46
CA ASN A 230 28.97 4.93 11.78
C ASN A 230 27.85 4.94 10.71
N GLY A 231 27.86 4.04 9.73
CA GLY A 231 26.81 3.96 8.71
C GLY A 231 25.59 3.16 9.15
N TYR A 232 25.75 2.29 10.15
CA TYR A 232 24.68 1.42 10.65
C TYR A 232 24.72 1.30 12.18
N SER A 233 23.55 1.18 12.80
CA SER A 233 23.38 0.71 14.18
C SER A 233 23.03 -0.78 14.16
N CYS A 234 23.61 -1.56 15.07
CA CYS A 234 23.35 -3.00 15.17
C CYS A 234 22.95 -3.39 16.60
N ALA A 235 21.85 -4.10 16.76
CA ALA A 235 21.39 -4.67 18.04
C ALA A 235 21.33 -6.19 17.95
N ILE A 236 22.08 -6.91 18.80
CA ILE A 236 22.15 -8.38 18.81
C ILE A 236 21.37 -8.91 20.01
N ALA A 237 20.50 -9.91 19.78
CA ALA A 237 19.82 -10.66 20.82
C ALA A 237 20.00 -12.18 20.61
N GLN A 238 20.09 -12.92 21.71
CA GLN A 238 20.04 -14.38 21.69
C GLN A 238 18.62 -14.82 22.05
N VAL A 239 18.00 -15.60 21.18
CA VAL A 239 16.63 -16.09 21.35
C VAL A 239 16.62 -17.45 22.06
N ASP A 240 17.56 -18.32 21.68
CA ASP A 240 17.77 -19.64 22.28
C ASP A 240 19.24 -20.10 22.11
N ASP A 241 19.57 -21.34 22.47
CA ASP A 241 20.92 -21.90 22.40
C ASP A 241 21.56 -21.91 21.01
N ARG A 242 20.76 -21.83 19.93
CA ARG A 242 21.21 -21.90 18.54
C ARG A 242 20.61 -20.83 17.63
N THR A 243 19.87 -19.87 18.17
CA THR A 243 19.23 -18.80 17.40
C THR A 243 19.62 -17.43 17.94
N PHE A 244 20.21 -16.62 17.07
CA PHE A 244 20.54 -15.23 17.32
C PHE A 244 19.81 -14.34 16.33
N THR A 245 19.36 -13.18 16.78
CA THR A 245 18.88 -12.10 15.92
C THR A 245 19.85 -10.93 15.95
N MET A 246 19.99 -10.27 14.81
CA MET A 246 20.70 -9.00 14.70
C MET A 246 19.87 -8.02 13.89
N GLU A 247 19.35 -6.99 14.55
CA GLU A 247 18.72 -5.86 13.89
C GLU A 247 19.80 -4.89 13.41
N ILE A 248 19.72 -4.48 12.14
CA ILE A 248 20.69 -3.58 11.50
C ILE A 248 19.91 -2.40 10.92
N SER A 249 20.11 -1.20 11.47
CA SER A 249 19.43 0.02 11.03
C SER A 249 20.40 0.96 10.33
N LYS A 250 20.04 1.52 9.18
CA LYS A 250 20.89 2.47 8.46
C LYS A 250 20.80 3.86 9.08
N LEU A 251 21.95 4.43 9.43
CA LEU A 251 22.03 5.75 10.03
C LEU A 251 21.98 6.84 8.93
N GLY A 252 21.41 7.99 9.27
CA GLY A 252 21.23 9.14 8.39
C GLY A 252 22.46 10.02 8.25
#